data_AF-A0A811KQQ2-F1
#
_entry.id   AF-A0A811KQQ2-F1
#
_cell.length_a   1.000
_cell.length_b   1.000
_cell.length_c   1.000
_cell.angle_alpha   90.00
_cell.angle_beta   90.00
_cell.angle_gamma   90.00
#
_symmetry.space_group_name_H-M   'P 1'
#
loop_
_entity.id
_entity.type
_entity.pdbx_description
1 polymer ?
#
loop_
_entity_poly.entity_id
_entity_poly.type
_entity_poly.pdbx_seq_one_letter_code
_entity_poly.pdbx_strand_id
1 'polypeptide(L)'
;MGITTWLYLCSIFAVNAAEQAINSYDPDYGVYLGELADLTDVGLSGNVYLVNESCFQVLNFTFTGTAEAFFWIDSTDSSTKNGYKLRTQEYGLTPLGTYENVERVVLHLPQRKRITEFKTISVYSVSEQQALSFISIPSDVTVPKSQFIGKELSGLRYGVGSGPILIQDRRTIKIFAFTFDADKAPDGYFFVGRGGIVVHDAGVKVPIRNRDSVSEITPMNQRYRGGDDIILDLPKEYDINHIDWLSVYCYKFRVDFGHVFIGKIGDHIPPFVPIVTNKFSKLGAWKPQTLVGAPLQTNFVLQLGPPGSQKGYKGYTGLNPSDLVWYTNGHLAEVYLKRGINYTFTLEGGSNNSFYVSDDPFGGLNKLETDEKSQIKLISKVQFPSDKLCVWESDATDPDKYETFSEFRKTLHMWCQNKEAQSSVLSFTPDKNTPDLVYGNSASNYNMGFKIHVLDEFSSELESSYKEAVDDADAWTNRTNSMASFSCSVFMLVISQAWVYL
;
A
#
# COMPACT_ATOMS: atom_id res chain seq x y z
N MET A 1 -19.99 73.87 -19.83
CA MET A 1 -20.50 72.71 -20.59
C MET A 1 -19.30 71.90 -21.02
N GLY A 2 -18.98 70.69 -20.58
CA GLY A 2 -19.42 69.78 -19.53
C GLY A 2 -18.31 68.73 -19.45
N ILE A 3 -17.77 68.45 -18.27
CA ILE A 3 -16.66 67.49 -18.08
C ILE A 3 -17.29 66.09 -18.05
N THR A 4 -16.99 65.26 -19.05
CA THR A 4 -17.42 63.85 -19.10
C THR A 4 -16.38 62.98 -18.42
N THR A 5 -16.68 62.58 -17.19
CA THR A 5 -15.93 61.58 -16.42
C THR A 5 -16.35 60.19 -16.90
N TRP A 6 -15.40 59.42 -17.46
CA TRP A 6 -15.62 58.02 -17.80
C TRP A 6 -15.38 57.16 -16.55
N LEU A 7 -16.46 56.63 -15.98
CA LEU A 7 -16.42 55.60 -14.93
C LEU A 7 -16.21 54.24 -15.61
N TYR A 8 -15.00 53.69 -15.48
CA TYR A 8 -14.74 52.28 -15.77
C TYR A 8 -15.33 51.42 -14.64
N LEU A 9 -16.47 50.77 -14.90
CA LEU A 9 -16.99 49.69 -14.07
C LEU A 9 -16.19 48.42 -14.38
N CYS A 10 -15.18 48.13 -13.54
CA CYS A 10 -14.58 46.81 -13.45
C CYS A 10 -15.61 45.87 -12.79
N SER A 11 -16.34 45.11 -13.61
CA SER A 11 -17.10 43.95 -13.14
C SER A 11 -16.13 42.84 -12.75
N ILE A 12 -15.88 42.71 -11.45
CA ILE A 12 -15.21 41.56 -10.85
C ILE A 12 -16.16 40.36 -11.01
N PHE A 13 -15.85 39.47 -11.93
CA PHE A 13 -16.45 38.13 -11.93
C PHE A 13 -15.85 37.36 -10.75
N ALA A 14 -16.52 37.42 -9.60
CA ALA A 14 -16.29 36.45 -8.55
C ALA A 14 -16.78 35.09 -9.08
N VAL A 15 -15.84 34.20 -9.40
CA VAL A 15 -16.15 32.79 -9.55
C VAL A 15 -16.49 32.29 -8.16
N ASN A 16 -17.78 32.23 -7.84
CA ASN A 16 -18.24 31.53 -6.64
C ASN A 16 -17.89 30.04 -6.84
N ALA A 17 -16.78 29.60 -6.28
CA ALA A 17 -16.67 28.20 -5.89
C ALA A 17 -17.80 27.98 -4.88
N ALA A 18 -18.80 27.18 -5.25
CA ALA A 18 -19.84 26.82 -4.31
C ALA A 18 -19.16 26.03 -3.18
N GLU A 19 -19.06 26.64 -2.01
CA GLU A 19 -18.55 25.98 -0.81
C GLU A 19 -19.46 24.77 -0.53
N GLN A 20 -18.88 23.58 -0.61
CA GLN A 20 -19.63 22.34 -0.42
C GLN A 20 -20.09 22.26 1.03
N ALA A 21 -21.40 22.10 1.25
CA ALA A 21 -21.94 22.10 2.60
C ALA A 21 -21.47 20.86 3.36
N ILE A 22 -20.98 21.04 4.59
CA ILE A 22 -20.72 19.94 5.52
C ILE A 22 -21.99 19.08 5.67
N ASN A 23 -21.82 17.77 5.81
CA ASN A 23 -22.89 16.76 5.82
C ASN A 23 -23.63 16.57 4.49
N SER A 24 -23.21 17.21 3.39
CA SER A 24 -23.75 16.91 2.06
C SER A 24 -23.24 15.55 1.57
N TYR A 25 -24.14 14.74 1.03
CA TYR A 25 -23.80 13.45 0.41
C TYR A 25 -23.52 13.63 -1.07
N ASP A 26 -22.38 13.10 -1.50
CA ASP A 26 -21.95 12.97 -2.89
C ASP A 26 -21.96 11.47 -3.29
N PRO A 27 -22.60 11.08 -4.40
CA PRO A 27 -22.62 9.68 -4.84
C PRO A 27 -21.25 9.09 -5.19
N ASP A 28 -20.31 9.90 -5.65
CA ASP A 28 -18.96 9.47 -6.04
C ASP A 28 -17.99 9.49 -4.86
N TYR A 29 -18.25 10.36 -3.87
CA TYR A 29 -17.29 10.64 -2.80
C TYR A 29 -17.77 10.33 -1.37
N GLY A 30 -19.07 10.24 -1.13
CA GLY A 30 -19.65 10.02 0.19
C GLY A 30 -20.01 11.33 0.88
N VAL A 31 -20.04 11.34 2.21
CA VAL A 31 -20.49 12.53 2.96
C VAL A 31 -19.33 13.47 3.22
N TYR A 32 -19.44 14.70 2.72
CA TYR A 32 -18.41 15.73 2.91
C TYR A 32 -18.34 16.16 4.38
N LEU A 33 -17.14 16.08 4.96
CA LEU A 33 -16.88 16.45 6.36
C LEU A 33 -16.17 17.79 6.51
N GLY A 34 -15.46 18.23 5.48
CA GLY A 34 -14.71 19.49 5.49
C GLY A 34 -13.36 19.39 4.77
N GLU A 35 -12.66 20.52 4.76
CA GLU A 35 -11.33 20.65 4.18
C GLU A 35 -10.26 20.63 5.28
N LEU A 36 -9.25 19.78 5.11
CA LEU A 36 -8.01 19.85 5.84
C LEU A 36 -7.26 21.08 5.33
N ALA A 37 -7.32 22.19 6.07
CA ALA A 37 -6.59 23.41 5.73
C ALA A 37 -5.21 23.43 6.39
N ASP A 38 -4.26 24.09 5.73
CA ASP A 38 -2.91 24.29 6.25
C ASP A 38 -2.92 25.26 7.44
N LEU A 39 -2.72 24.75 8.66
CA LEU A 39 -2.64 25.60 9.86
C LEU A 39 -1.21 26.07 10.16
N THR A 40 -0.21 25.51 9.48
CA THR A 40 1.21 25.65 9.84
C THR A 40 2.11 26.02 8.65
N ASP A 41 1.54 26.40 7.51
CA ASP A 41 2.24 26.70 6.24
C ASP A 41 3.15 25.56 5.76
N VAL A 42 2.74 24.29 5.96
CA VAL A 42 3.49 23.08 5.59
C VAL A 42 3.12 22.51 4.22
N GLY A 43 2.26 23.21 3.46
CA GLY A 43 1.68 22.79 2.20
C GLY A 43 0.74 21.60 2.39
N LEU A 44 -0.31 21.80 3.18
CA LEU A 44 -1.32 20.80 3.51
C LEU A 44 -2.71 21.22 2.98
N SER A 45 -3.32 20.37 2.17
CA SER A 45 -4.71 20.56 1.73
C SER A 45 -5.38 19.22 1.44
N GLY A 46 -6.71 19.17 1.53
CA GLY A 46 -7.48 18.00 1.07
C GLY A 46 -8.91 17.98 1.56
N ASN A 47 -9.82 17.45 0.75
CA ASN A 47 -11.25 17.38 1.06
C ASN A 47 -11.61 16.02 1.64
N VAL A 48 -12.12 15.98 2.86
CA VAL A 48 -12.40 14.72 3.58
C VAL A 48 -13.86 14.31 3.38
N TYR A 49 -14.05 13.05 2.99
CA TYR A 49 -15.35 12.44 2.84
C TYR A 49 -15.45 11.14 3.64
N LEU A 50 -16.61 10.93 4.26
CA LEU A 50 -16.98 9.68 4.90
C LEU A 50 -17.61 8.73 3.88
N VAL A 51 -16.94 7.60 3.64
CA VAL A 51 -17.40 6.57 2.69
C VAL A 51 -18.42 5.64 3.33
N ASN A 52 -18.12 5.14 4.53
CA ASN A 52 -18.96 4.24 5.31
C ASN A 52 -18.53 4.21 6.79
N GLU A 53 -18.99 3.25 7.59
CA GLU A 53 -18.69 3.17 9.03
C GLU A 53 -17.20 2.97 9.39
N SER A 54 -16.36 2.54 8.44
CA SER A 54 -14.96 2.19 8.67
C SER A 54 -13.97 2.86 7.70
N CYS A 55 -14.43 3.72 6.80
CA CYS A 55 -13.62 4.23 5.70
C CYS A 55 -13.88 5.71 5.41
N PHE A 56 -12.79 6.44 5.16
CA PHE A 56 -12.81 7.79 4.62
C PHE A 56 -12.04 7.83 3.31
N GLN A 57 -12.27 8.89 2.55
CA GLN A 57 -11.35 9.28 1.48
C GLN A 57 -11.04 10.76 1.55
N VAL A 58 -9.80 11.12 1.23
CA VAL A 58 -9.32 12.49 1.15
C VAL A 58 -9.01 12.78 -0.30
N LEU A 59 -9.69 13.76 -0.89
CA LEU A 59 -9.53 14.13 -2.29
C LEU A 59 -8.63 15.34 -2.45
N ASN A 60 -7.91 15.39 -3.58
CA ASN A 60 -6.97 16.45 -3.92
C ASN A 60 -5.98 16.72 -2.78
N PHE A 61 -5.45 15.64 -2.20
CA PHE A 61 -4.62 15.72 -1.01
C PHE A 61 -3.21 16.17 -1.38
N THR A 62 -2.72 17.17 -0.65
CA THR A 62 -1.33 17.63 -0.71
C THR A 62 -0.77 17.64 0.70
N PHE A 63 0.46 17.16 0.84
CA PHE A 63 1.23 17.25 2.07
C PHE A 63 2.71 17.32 1.71
N THR A 64 3.32 18.48 1.93
CA THR A 64 4.76 18.71 1.71
C THR A 64 5.54 18.85 3.02
N GLY A 65 4.90 18.56 4.16
CA GLY A 65 5.51 18.67 5.48
C GLY A 65 6.69 17.71 5.66
N THR A 66 7.65 18.15 6.48
CA THR A 66 8.86 17.38 6.83
C THR A 66 8.74 16.69 8.20
N ALA A 67 7.71 17.00 8.97
CA ALA A 67 7.44 16.39 10.28
C ALA A 67 6.92 14.95 10.13
N GLU A 68 7.19 14.10 11.13
CA GLU A 68 6.63 12.75 11.21
C GLU A 68 5.12 12.83 11.52
N ALA A 69 4.32 12.95 10.45
CA ALA A 69 2.88 13.13 10.52
C ALA A 69 2.12 11.86 10.14
N PHE A 70 0.89 11.73 10.65
CA PHE A 70 -0.03 10.64 10.33
C PHE A 70 -1.43 11.20 10.12
N PHE A 71 -2.24 10.52 9.29
CA PHE A 71 -3.69 10.66 9.45
C PHE A 71 -4.09 10.10 10.80
N TRP A 72 -4.94 10.85 11.50
CA TRP A 72 -5.20 10.64 12.92
C TRP A 72 -6.67 10.85 13.22
N ILE A 73 -7.23 10.06 14.13
CA ILE A 73 -8.60 10.18 14.57
C ILE A 73 -8.71 10.16 16.08
N ASP A 74 -9.54 11.02 16.65
CA ASP A 74 -9.68 11.21 18.10
C ASP A 74 -11.15 11.20 18.53
N SER A 75 -11.41 10.69 19.74
CA SER A 75 -12.75 10.65 20.35
C SER A 75 -13.12 11.95 21.06
N THR A 76 -12.16 12.87 21.18
CA THR A 76 -12.35 14.19 21.76
C THR A 76 -12.49 15.27 20.69
N ASP A 77 -12.99 16.45 21.08
CA ASP A 77 -13.22 17.58 20.18
C ASP A 77 -11.91 18.27 19.71
N SER A 78 -10.75 17.72 20.09
CA SER A 78 -9.42 18.18 19.71
C SER A 78 -8.50 16.98 19.46
N SER A 79 -7.55 17.06 18.54
CA SER A 79 -6.58 15.97 18.37
C SER A 79 -5.62 15.89 19.56
N THR A 80 -5.55 14.72 20.19
CA THR A 80 -4.64 14.43 21.30
C THR A 80 -3.70 13.29 20.95
N LYS A 81 -2.63 13.15 21.74
CA LYS A 81 -1.70 12.02 21.65
C LYS A 81 -2.35 10.64 21.89
N ASN A 82 -3.58 10.60 22.41
CA ASN A 82 -4.30 9.35 22.72
C ASN A 82 -5.26 8.92 21.61
N GLY A 83 -5.35 9.67 20.51
CA GLY A 83 -6.09 9.23 19.34
C GLY A 83 -5.40 8.05 18.62
N TYR A 84 -5.93 7.69 17.47
CA TYR A 84 -5.51 6.53 16.70
C TYR A 84 -4.97 6.94 15.33
N LYS A 85 -3.93 6.23 14.88
CA LYS A 85 -3.46 6.33 13.50
C LYS A 85 -4.50 5.75 12.55
N LEU A 86 -4.76 6.44 11.45
CA LEU A 86 -5.55 5.93 10.35
C LEU A 86 -4.63 5.27 9.32
N ARG A 87 -5.00 4.08 8.90
CA ARG A 87 -4.26 3.33 7.89
C ARG A 87 -4.60 3.88 6.51
N THR A 88 -3.59 4.28 5.74
CA THR A 88 -3.76 4.59 4.31
C THR A 88 -3.77 3.29 3.49
N GLN A 89 -4.50 3.26 2.39
CA GLN A 89 -4.50 2.13 1.47
C GLN A 89 -3.14 1.92 0.81
N GLU A 90 -2.44 3.03 0.53
CA GLU A 90 -1.20 3.07 -0.24
C GLU A 90 0.03 2.75 0.62
N TYR A 91 0.06 3.26 1.86
CA TYR A 91 1.24 3.24 2.73
C TYR A 91 0.99 2.61 4.11
N GLY A 92 -0.19 2.04 4.37
CA GLY A 92 -0.48 1.45 5.66
C GLY A 92 -0.47 2.48 6.80
N LEU A 93 0.10 2.10 7.94
CA LEU A 93 0.21 2.92 9.16
C LEU A 93 1.54 3.68 9.26
N THR A 94 2.23 3.84 8.14
CA THR A 94 3.54 4.48 8.10
C THR A 94 3.40 6.01 8.11
N PRO A 95 4.44 6.76 8.52
CA PRO A 95 4.40 8.22 8.46
C PRO A 95 4.09 8.72 7.05
N LEU A 96 3.39 9.84 6.97
CA LEU A 96 3.11 10.52 5.71
C LEU A 96 4.43 11.00 5.10
N GLY A 97 4.69 10.58 3.86
CA GLY A 97 5.68 11.25 3.01
C GLY A 97 5.01 12.31 2.15
N THR A 98 5.74 12.78 1.14
CA THR A 98 5.22 13.82 0.23
C THR A 98 4.04 13.32 -0.59
N TYR A 99 2.92 14.07 -0.54
CA TYR A 99 1.80 13.96 -1.45
C TYR A 99 1.69 15.25 -2.27
N GLU A 100 1.65 15.14 -3.59
CA GLU A 100 1.55 16.28 -4.51
C GLU A 100 0.23 16.22 -5.28
N ASN A 101 -0.80 16.90 -4.77
CA ASN A 101 -2.13 16.97 -5.38
C ASN A 101 -2.65 15.60 -5.83
N VAL A 102 -2.57 14.61 -4.95
CA VAL A 102 -3.07 13.27 -5.28
C VAL A 102 -4.59 13.30 -5.35
N GLU A 103 -5.15 12.67 -6.38
CA GLU A 103 -6.60 12.65 -6.60
C GLU A 103 -7.36 12.12 -5.37
N ARG A 104 -6.80 11.10 -4.72
CA ARG A 104 -7.46 10.38 -3.64
C ARG A 104 -6.45 9.67 -2.74
N VAL A 105 -6.69 9.76 -1.43
CA VAL A 105 -6.10 8.89 -0.39
C VAL A 105 -7.24 8.19 0.33
N VAL A 106 -7.17 6.86 0.47
CA VAL A 106 -8.21 6.09 1.16
C VAL A 106 -7.73 5.73 2.56
N LEU A 107 -8.54 6.06 3.56
CA LEU A 107 -8.24 5.85 4.97
C LEU A 107 -9.15 4.79 5.57
N HIS A 108 -8.58 3.92 6.38
CA HIS A 108 -9.30 2.88 7.11
C HIS A 108 -9.20 3.11 8.61
N LEU A 109 -10.35 2.98 9.27
CA LEU A 109 -10.41 2.99 10.72
C LEU A 109 -9.71 1.75 11.30
N PRO A 110 -9.16 1.86 12.53
CA PRO A 110 -8.66 0.69 13.25
C PRO A 110 -9.74 -0.39 13.37
N GLN A 111 -9.30 -1.65 13.44
CA GLN A 111 -10.22 -2.77 13.48
C GLN A 111 -11.17 -2.67 14.68
N ARG A 112 -12.42 -3.10 14.49
CA ARG A 112 -13.48 -3.09 15.52
C ARG A 112 -13.87 -1.70 16.03
N LYS A 113 -13.32 -0.63 15.46
CA LYS A 113 -13.74 0.74 15.72
C LYS A 113 -14.80 1.18 14.72
N ARG A 114 -15.67 2.07 15.15
CA ARG A 114 -16.69 2.69 14.29
C ARG A 114 -16.54 4.19 14.28
N ILE A 115 -16.90 4.82 13.16
CA ILE A 115 -16.88 6.27 13.02
C ILE A 115 -17.59 7.01 14.17
N THR A 116 -18.67 6.44 14.69
CA THR A 116 -19.48 7.01 15.77
C THR A 116 -18.74 7.15 17.11
N GLU A 117 -17.57 6.52 17.27
CA GLU A 117 -16.72 6.66 18.46
C GLU A 117 -15.84 7.90 18.42
N PHE A 118 -15.80 8.60 17.28
CA PHE A 118 -14.83 9.65 17.01
C PHE A 118 -15.48 10.98 16.70
N LYS A 119 -14.75 12.05 17.01
CA LYS A 119 -15.20 13.43 16.88
C LYS A 119 -14.30 14.29 16.02
N THR A 120 -13.04 13.90 15.84
CA THR A 120 -12.05 14.70 15.11
C THR A 120 -11.22 13.81 14.22
N ILE A 121 -11.03 14.21 12.97
CA ILE A 121 -10.02 13.64 12.06
C ILE A 121 -9.00 14.73 11.73
N SER A 122 -7.73 14.36 11.66
CA SER A 122 -6.62 15.30 11.58
C SER A 122 -5.42 14.72 10.86
N VAL A 123 -4.49 15.61 10.50
CA VAL A 123 -3.10 15.25 10.25
C VAL A 123 -2.32 15.66 11.51
N TYR A 124 -1.73 14.68 12.19
CA TYR A 124 -1.12 14.86 13.50
C TYR A 124 0.37 14.52 13.49
N SER A 125 1.18 15.42 14.01
CA SER A 125 2.63 15.27 14.20
C SER A 125 2.89 14.66 15.58
N VAL A 126 3.40 13.43 15.61
CA VAL A 126 3.65 12.72 16.88
C VAL A 126 4.88 13.29 17.58
N SER A 127 5.91 13.66 16.82
CA SER A 127 7.14 14.27 17.34
C SER A 127 6.89 15.62 18.00
N GLU A 128 5.99 16.43 17.44
CA GLU A 128 5.66 17.76 17.96
C GLU A 128 4.45 17.75 18.91
N GLN A 129 3.75 16.62 19.00
CA GLN A 129 2.50 16.45 19.76
C GLN A 129 1.43 17.49 19.41
N GLN A 130 1.28 17.76 18.10
CA GLN A 130 0.40 18.81 17.60
C GLN A 130 -0.31 18.36 16.32
N ALA A 131 -1.58 18.78 16.16
CA ALA A 131 -2.28 18.69 14.88
C ALA A 131 -1.79 19.77 13.91
N LEU A 132 -1.37 19.33 12.72
CA LEU A 132 -1.03 20.22 11.59
C LEU A 132 -2.29 20.70 10.86
N SER A 133 -3.36 19.89 10.91
CA SER A 133 -4.69 20.23 10.40
C SER A 133 -5.73 19.31 11.04
N PHE A 134 -6.97 19.78 11.22
CA PHE A 134 -8.04 18.96 11.76
C PHE A 134 -9.41 19.44 11.27
N ILE A 135 -10.37 18.52 11.25
CA ILE A 135 -11.79 18.81 11.06
C ILE A 135 -12.61 18.09 12.12
N SER A 136 -13.72 18.70 12.53
CA SER A 136 -14.68 18.07 13.42
C SER A 136 -15.66 17.20 12.64
N ILE A 137 -15.90 15.99 13.12
CA ILE A 137 -16.91 15.07 12.60
C ILE A 137 -18.26 15.47 13.23
N PRO A 138 -19.24 15.93 12.44
CA PRO A 138 -20.53 16.33 12.97
C PRO A 138 -21.25 15.16 13.64
N SER A 139 -21.87 15.40 14.80
CA SER A 139 -22.58 14.35 15.56
C SER A 139 -23.87 13.88 14.88
N ASP A 140 -24.40 14.67 13.94
CA ASP A 140 -25.56 14.41 13.10
C ASP A 140 -25.19 13.82 11.73
N VAL A 141 -23.91 13.48 11.50
CA VAL A 141 -23.46 12.89 10.24
C VAL A 141 -24.23 11.60 9.95
N THR A 142 -24.89 11.56 8.79
CA THR A 142 -25.57 10.34 8.34
C THR A 142 -24.54 9.47 7.63
N VAL A 143 -24.19 8.31 8.18
CA VAL A 143 -23.19 7.42 7.57
C VAL A 143 -23.80 6.64 6.40
N PRO A 144 -23.18 6.61 5.20
CA PRO A 144 -23.62 5.73 4.12
C PRO A 144 -23.53 4.25 4.51
N LYS A 145 -24.56 3.46 4.22
CA LYS A 145 -24.66 2.05 4.66
C LYS A 145 -25.01 1.11 3.53
N SER A 146 -24.36 -0.05 3.50
CA SER A 146 -24.70 -1.15 2.60
C SER A 146 -26.14 -1.63 2.84
N GLN A 147 -26.79 -2.16 1.81
CA GLN A 147 -28.21 -2.50 1.84
C GLN A 147 -28.48 -3.90 1.22
N PHE A 148 -29.33 -4.71 1.88
CA PHE A 148 -29.86 -5.94 1.28
C PHE A 148 -31.06 -5.65 0.39
N ILE A 149 -31.18 -6.35 -0.76
CA ILE A 149 -32.29 -6.14 -1.72
C ILE A 149 -33.57 -6.95 -1.38
N GLY A 150 -33.54 -7.73 -0.29
CA GLY A 150 -34.71 -8.45 0.27
C GLY A 150 -35.21 -9.66 -0.54
N LYS A 151 -34.64 -9.92 -1.72
CA LYS A 151 -34.90 -11.10 -2.54
C LYS A 151 -33.59 -11.76 -2.96
N GLU A 152 -33.70 -13.02 -3.34
CA GLU A 152 -32.58 -13.85 -3.75
C GLU A 152 -32.65 -14.13 -5.24
N LEU A 153 -31.51 -14.46 -5.83
CA LEU A 153 -31.43 -14.88 -7.21
C LEU A 153 -32.03 -16.29 -7.33
N SER A 154 -32.93 -16.48 -8.29
CA SER A 154 -33.61 -17.77 -8.46
C SER A 154 -33.87 -18.07 -9.91
N GLY A 155 -33.76 -19.34 -10.28
CA GLY A 155 -33.96 -19.81 -11.65
C GLY A 155 -34.41 -21.26 -11.72
N LEU A 156 -35.13 -21.62 -12.79
CA LEU A 156 -35.58 -22.99 -13.03
C LEU A 156 -34.57 -23.84 -13.79
N ARG A 157 -33.47 -23.24 -14.28
CA ARG A 157 -32.49 -23.90 -15.13
C ARG A 157 -31.16 -23.99 -14.40
N TYR A 158 -30.48 -25.12 -14.58
CA TYR A 158 -29.11 -25.34 -14.12
C TYR A 158 -28.87 -25.01 -12.64
N GLY A 159 -29.87 -25.19 -11.76
CA GLY A 159 -29.72 -25.00 -10.32
C GLY A 159 -29.31 -23.57 -9.91
N VAL A 160 -29.72 -22.56 -10.68
CA VAL A 160 -29.45 -21.15 -10.39
C VAL A 160 -30.19 -20.72 -9.12
N GLY A 161 -29.43 -20.28 -8.12
CA GLY A 161 -29.94 -19.89 -6.81
C GLY A 161 -28.91 -19.07 -6.02
N SER A 162 -29.35 -18.36 -4.98
CA SER A 162 -28.46 -17.72 -4.01
C SER A 162 -29.12 -17.65 -2.63
N GLY A 163 -28.31 -17.36 -1.61
CA GLY A 163 -28.79 -16.73 -0.38
C GLY A 163 -29.00 -15.22 -0.56
N PRO A 164 -28.95 -14.44 0.54
CA PRO A 164 -29.14 -12.99 0.50
C PRO A 164 -28.19 -12.28 -0.47
N ILE A 165 -28.61 -11.12 -0.96
CA ILE A 165 -27.79 -10.26 -1.85
C ILE A 165 -27.64 -8.89 -1.19
N LEU A 166 -26.38 -8.50 -1.00
CA LEU A 166 -25.96 -7.27 -0.35
C LEU A 166 -25.36 -6.31 -1.39
N ILE A 167 -25.95 -5.13 -1.50
CA ILE A 167 -25.34 -3.99 -2.17
C ILE A 167 -24.32 -3.40 -1.20
N GLN A 168 -23.03 -3.65 -1.45
CA GLN A 168 -21.97 -3.19 -0.55
C GLN A 168 -21.74 -1.69 -0.72
N ASP A 169 -21.67 -1.25 -1.97
CA ASP A 169 -21.51 0.13 -2.40
C ASP A 169 -22.21 0.32 -3.76
N ARG A 170 -22.11 1.52 -4.35
CA ARG A 170 -22.78 1.85 -5.62
C ARG A 170 -22.38 0.99 -6.81
N ARG A 171 -21.26 0.26 -6.77
CA ARG A 171 -20.77 -0.58 -7.87
C ARG A 171 -20.35 -1.99 -7.45
N THR A 172 -20.48 -2.37 -6.18
CA THR A 172 -20.12 -3.69 -5.68
C THR A 172 -21.36 -4.44 -5.15
N ILE A 173 -21.62 -5.63 -5.70
CA ILE A 173 -22.68 -6.52 -5.24
C ILE A 173 -22.07 -7.79 -4.65
N LYS A 174 -22.46 -8.15 -3.43
CA LYS A 174 -22.12 -9.42 -2.80
C LYS A 174 -23.31 -10.37 -2.80
N ILE A 175 -23.12 -11.57 -3.32
CA ILE A 175 -24.11 -12.64 -3.40
C ILE A 175 -23.66 -13.76 -2.46
N PHE A 176 -24.46 -14.05 -1.44
CA PHE A 176 -24.16 -15.12 -0.50
C PHE A 176 -24.63 -16.47 -1.05
N ALA A 177 -23.90 -17.53 -0.73
CA ALA A 177 -24.29 -18.92 -1.00
C ALA A 177 -24.82 -19.19 -2.44
N PHE A 178 -24.10 -18.69 -3.46
CA PHE A 178 -24.50 -18.85 -4.86
C PHE A 178 -24.41 -20.31 -5.35
N THR A 179 -25.45 -20.77 -6.06
CA THR A 179 -25.51 -22.11 -6.67
C THR A 179 -25.76 -22.01 -8.17
N PHE A 180 -25.03 -22.81 -8.95
CA PHE A 180 -25.18 -22.90 -10.40
C PHE A 180 -24.42 -24.14 -10.94
N ASP A 181 -25.11 -25.00 -11.70
CA ASP A 181 -24.55 -26.14 -12.46
C ASP A 181 -23.88 -25.65 -13.76
N ALA A 182 -22.88 -24.77 -13.63
CA ALA A 182 -22.24 -24.14 -14.79
C ALA A 182 -21.54 -25.16 -15.71
N ASP A 183 -21.10 -26.29 -15.17
CA ASP A 183 -20.49 -27.40 -15.91
C ASP A 183 -21.42 -28.04 -16.96
N LYS A 184 -22.74 -27.84 -16.81
CA LYS A 184 -23.76 -28.29 -17.76
C LYS A 184 -24.33 -27.16 -18.61
N ALA A 185 -24.07 -25.91 -18.22
CA ALA A 185 -24.59 -24.74 -18.89
C ALA A 185 -23.72 -24.41 -20.12
N PRO A 186 -24.31 -24.00 -21.24
CA PRO A 186 -23.54 -23.76 -22.46
C PRO A 186 -22.65 -22.51 -22.43
N ASP A 187 -23.11 -21.41 -21.79
CA ASP A 187 -22.41 -20.11 -21.81
C ASP A 187 -22.97 -19.12 -20.77
N GLY A 188 -22.80 -19.40 -19.47
CA GLY A 188 -23.43 -18.63 -18.37
C GLY A 188 -22.55 -17.52 -17.80
N TYR A 189 -23.12 -16.32 -17.63
CA TYR A 189 -22.45 -15.14 -17.03
C TYR A 189 -23.35 -14.49 -15.99
N PHE A 190 -22.75 -13.73 -15.06
CA PHE A 190 -23.50 -12.69 -14.38
C PHE A 190 -23.78 -11.55 -15.34
N PHE A 191 -25.03 -11.08 -15.32
CA PHE A 191 -25.55 -10.11 -16.26
C PHE A 191 -26.46 -9.14 -15.49
N VAL A 192 -26.30 -7.85 -15.71
CA VAL A 192 -27.16 -6.82 -15.13
C VAL A 192 -27.71 -5.93 -16.21
N GLY A 193 -28.86 -5.34 -15.99
CA GLY A 193 -29.45 -4.47 -17.00
C GLY A 193 -30.61 -3.64 -16.49
N ARG A 194 -31.23 -2.95 -17.43
CA ARG A 194 -32.32 -2.00 -17.19
C ARG A 194 -33.65 -2.53 -17.73
N GLY A 195 -34.74 -1.96 -17.23
CA GLY A 195 -36.11 -2.28 -17.61
C GLY A 195 -36.74 -3.41 -16.79
N GLY A 196 -38.05 -3.61 -16.98
CA GLY A 196 -38.82 -4.60 -16.22
C GLY A 196 -38.67 -6.05 -16.68
N ILE A 197 -37.78 -6.35 -17.63
CA ILE A 197 -37.58 -7.68 -18.20
C ILE A 197 -36.09 -7.91 -18.48
N VAL A 198 -35.60 -9.11 -18.17
CA VAL A 198 -34.24 -9.55 -18.51
C VAL A 198 -34.13 -9.83 -20.01
N VAL A 199 -33.40 -8.99 -20.73
CA VAL A 199 -33.15 -9.14 -22.17
C VAL A 199 -31.70 -8.82 -22.52
N HIS A 200 -31.19 -9.47 -23.57
CA HIS A 200 -29.81 -9.32 -24.03
C HIS A 200 -29.42 -7.85 -24.27
N ASP A 201 -30.23 -7.09 -25.03
CA ASP A 201 -29.84 -5.76 -25.51
C ASP A 201 -29.97 -4.66 -24.44
N ALA A 202 -30.54 -4.98 -23.29
CA ALA A 202 -30.69 -4.06 -22.16
C ALA A 202 -29.73 -4.36 -21.00
N GLY A 203 -28.78 -5.30 -21.18
CA GLY A 203 -27.85 -5.69 -20.15
C GLY A 203 -26.38 -5.77 -20.57
N VAL A 204 -25.53 -5.96 -19.58
CA VAL A 204 -24.08 -6.06 -19.69
C VAL A 204 -23.55 -7.19 -18.81
N LYS A 205 -22.48 -7.85 -19.28
CA LYS A 205 -21.76 -8.85 -18.48
C LYS A 205 -21.07 -8.17 -17.30
N VAL A 206 -21.09 -8.83 -16.15
CA VAL A 206 -20.46 -8.31 -14.93
C VAL A 206 -19.31 -9.24 -14.51
N PRO A 207 -18.09 -8.70 -14.29
CA PRO A 207 -16.97 -9.48 -13.83
C PRO A 207 -17.17 -9.98 -12.39
N ILE A 208 -16.74 -11.21 -12.14
CA ILE A 208 -16.55 -11.73 -10.78
C ILE A 208 -15.18 -11.27 -10.27
N ARG A 209 -15.17 -10.60 -9.11
CA ARG A 209 -13.94 -10.12 -8.47
C ARG A 209 -12.98 -11.28 -8.21
N ASN A 210 -11.68 -11.04 -8.45
CA ASN A 210 -10.60 -12.03 -8.36
C ASN A 210 -10.66 -13.20 -9.37
N ARG A 211 -11.59 -13.16 -10.33
CA ARG A 211 -11.67 -14.15 -11.42
C ARG A 211 -11.57 -13.51 -12.80
N ASP A 212 -12.35 -12.45 -13.02
CA ASP A 212 -12.45 -11.78 -14.32
C ASP A 212 -11.78 -10.41 -14.30
N SER A 213 -11.48 -9.89 -15.49
CA SER A 213 -11.16 -8.48 -15.70
C SER A 213 -12.28 -7.79 -16.49
N VAL A 214 -12.29 -6.45 -16.50
CA VAL A 214 -13.28 -5.68 -17.28
C VAL A 214 -13.20 -6.01 -18.78
N SER A 215 -12.01 -6.27 -19.30
CA SER A 215 -11.78 -6.61 -20.71
C SER A 215 -11.95 -8.10 -21.02
N GLU A 216 -11.93 -8.96 -20.01
CA GLU A 216 -11.95 -10.41 -20.18
C GLU A 216 -12.86 -11.04 -19.12
N ILE A 217 -14.14 -11.16 -19.48
CA ILE A 217 -15.16 -11.84 -18.68
C ILE A 217 -15.45 -13.17 -19.35
N THR A 218 -15.10 -14.26 -18.66
CA THR A 218 -15.22 -15.64 -19.17
C THR A 218 -16.49 -16.31 -18.66
N PRO A 219 -17.07 -17.27 -19.42
CA PRO A 219 -18.25 -17.98 -18.95
C PRO A 219 -17.91 -18.82 -17.72
N MET A 220 -18.85 -18.88 -16.78
CA MET A 220 -18.79 -19.81 -15.67
C MET A 220 -18.77 -21.25 -16.21
N ASN A 221 -17.72 -21.99 -15.89
CA ASN A 221 -17.52 -23.39 -16.30
C ASN A 221 -17.41 -24.36 -15.11
N GLN A 222 -17.20 -23.84 -13.90
CA GLN A 222 -17.16 -24.61 -12.67
C GLN A 222 -18.50 -24.62 -11.95
N ARG A 223 -18.71 -25.65 -11.16
CA ARG A 223 -19.95 -25.86 -10.44
C ARG A 223 -19.96 -25.08 -9.12
N TYR A 224 -21.00 -24.26 -8.92
CA TYR A 224 -21.19 -23.47 -7.69
C TYR A 224 -22.18 -24.18 -6.77
N ARG A 225 -21.84 -24.27 -5.48
CA ARG A 225 -22.56 -25.07 -4.46
C ARG A 225 -22.88 -24.29 -3.19
N GLY A 226 -22.71 -22.97 -3.20
CA GLY A 226 -22.99 -22.08 -2.08
C GLY A 226 -21.94 -22.07 -0.97
N GLY A 227 -20.77 -22.70 -1.18
CA GLY A 227 -19.67 -22.67 -0.21
C GLY A 227 -18.93 -21.34 -0.16
N ASP A 228 -18.90 -20.60 -1.27
CA ASP A 228 -18.21 -19.33 -1.41
C ASP A 228 -19.19 -18.21 -1.77
N ASP A 229 -18.93 -17.01 -1.24
CA ASP A 229 -19.65 -15.80 -1.63
C ASP A 229 -19.08 -15.26 -2.95
N ILE A 230 -19.96 -14.73 -3.80
CA ILE A 230 -19.57 -14.08 -5.05
C ILE A 230 -19.58 -12.57 -4.85
N ILE A 231 -18.53 -11.90 -5.30
CA ILE A 231 -18.45 -10.44 -5.34
C ILE A 231 -18.39 -10.02 -6.81
N LEU A 232 -19.31 -9.15 -7.20
CA LEU A 232 -19.45 -8.61 -8.55
C LEU A 232 -19.08 -7.14 -8.59
N ASP A 233 -18.29 -6.77 -9.59
CA ASP A 233 -17.85 -5.39 -9.83
C ASP A 233 -18.59 -4.82 -11.04
N LEU A 234 -19.55 -3.93 -10.81
CA LEU A 234 -20.28 -3.29 -11.90
C LEU A 234 -19.33 -2.51 -12.81
N PRO A 235 -19.50 -2.58 -14.15
CA PRO A 235 -18.74 -1.76 -15.09
C PRO A 235 -18.82 -0.27 -14.76
N LYS A 236 -17.86 0.53 -15.24
CA LYS A 236 -17.73 1.95 -14.86
C LYS A 236 -18.96 2.79 -15.24
N GLU A 237 -19.66 2.36 -16.28
CA GLU A 237 -20.84 3.02 -16.84
C GLU A 237 -22.13 2.65 -16.08
N TYR A 238 -22.04 1.74 -15.12
CA TYR A 238 -23.16 1.22 -14.34
C TYR A 238 -23.01 1.58 -12.86
N ASP A 239 -24.15 1.88 -12.26
CA ASP A 239 -24.36 2.18 -10.86
C ASP A 239 -25.53 1.31 -10.39
N ILE A 240 -25.58 0.98 -9.10
CA ILE A 240 -26.66 0.17 -8.55
C ILE A 240 -28.03 0.81 -8.75
N ASN A 241 -28.12 2.14 -8.73
CA ASN A 241 -29.36 2.88 -8.98
C ASN A 241 -29.72 2.96 -10.47
N HIS A 242 -28.85 2.46 -11.35
CA HIS A 242 -29.06 2.42 -12.79
C HIS A 242 -29.24 0.99 -13.32
N ILE A 243 -29.49 0.00 -12.46
CA ILE A 243 -29.83 -1.36 -12.86
C ILE A 243 -31.12 -1.82 -12.17
N ASP A 244 -31.93 -2.56 -12.91
CA ASP A 244 -33.25 -3.05 -12.48
C ASP A 244 -33.24 -4.55 -12.18
N TRP A 245 -32.24 -5.29 -12.65
CA TRP A 245 -32.14 -6.73 -12.45
C TRP A 245 -30.70 -7.24 -12.49
N LEU A 246 -30.48 -8.36 -11.81
CA LEU A 246 -29.27 -9.18 -11.81
C LEU A 246 -29.66 -10.61 -12.22
N SER A 247 -28.96 -11.19 -13.19
CA SER A 247 -29.28 -12.47 -13.81
C SER A 247 -28.03 -13.35 -13.96
N VAL A 248 -28.24 -14.67 -13.91
CA VAL A 248 -27.37 -15.64 -14.56
C VAL A 248 -27.89 -15.83 -15.98
N TYR A 249 -27.18 -15.29 -16.95
CA TYR A 249 -27.66 -15.19 -18.33
C TYR A 249 -26.82 -16.04 -19.28
N CYS A 250 -27.49 -16.77 -20.16
CA CYS A 250 -26.84 -17.46 -21.27
C CYS A 250 -26.61 -16.51 -22.44
N TYR A 251 -25.37 -16.08 -22.62
CA TYR A 251 -25.06 -15.10 -23.65
C TYR A 251 -25.21 -15.71 -25.06
N LYS A 252 -24.64 -16.90 -25.29
CA LYS A 252 -24.74 -17.64 -26.56
C LYS A 252 -26.16 -17.84 -27.10
N PHE A 253 -27.11 -18.21 -26.23
CA PHE A 253 -28.48 -18.54 -26.64
C PHE A 253 -29.51 -17.47 -26.27
N ARG A 254 -29.07 -16.37 -25.63
CA ARG A 254 -29.94 -15.28 -25.18
C ARG A 254 -31.09 -15.75 -24.29
N VAL A 255 -30.76 -16.58 -23.29
CA VAL A 255 -31.73 -17.17 -22.35
C VAL A 255 -31.35 -16.78 -20.93
N ASP A 256 -32.30 -16.21 -20.20
CA ASP A 256 -32.19 -16.04 -18.75
C ASP A 256 -32.30 -17.41 -18.05
N PHE A 257 -31.28 -17.79 -17.28
CA PHE A 257 -31.31 -19.01 -16.47
C PHE A 257 -31.93 -18.78 -15.10
N GLY A 258 -31.92 -17.54 -14.62
CA GLY A 258 -32.51 -17.11 -13.36
C GLY A 258 -32.07 -15.69 -13.02
N HIS A 259 -32.95 -14.94 -12.38
CA HIS A 259 -32.71 -13.53 -12.07
C HIS A 259 -33.34 -13.12 -10.73
N VAL A 260 -33.00 -11.90 -10.33
CA VAL A 260 -33.67 -11.15 -9.28
C VAL A 260 -33.82 -9.70 -9.75
N PHE A 261 -34.98 -9.11 -9.45
CA PHE A 261 -35.17 -7.68 -9.66
C PHE A 261 -34.56 -6.89 -8.51
N ILE A 262 -33.82 -5.84 -8.85
CA ILE A 262 -33.25 -4.89 -7.91
C ILE A 262 -34.32 -3.82 -7.69
N GLY A 263 -34.88 -3.81 -6.48
CA GLY A 263 -35.86 -2.80 -6.10
C GLY A 263 -35.20 -1.43 -5.88
N LYS A 264 -36.01 -0.44 -5.47
CA LYS A 264 -35.48 0.87 -5.10
C LYS A 264 -34.47 0.72 -3.94
N ILE A 265 -33.23 1.06 -4.23
CA ILE A 265 -32.16 1.17 -3.23
C ILE A 265 -32.21 2.55 -2.60
N GLY A 266 -31.77 2.67 -1.35
CA GLY A 266 -31.70 3.96 -0.67
C GLY A 266 -30.74 4.92 -1.37
N ASP A 267 -30.97 6.22 -1.23
CA ASP A 267 -30.11 7.23 -1.87
C ASP A 267 -28.76 7.38 -1.14
N HIS A 268 -28.62 6.81 0.06
CA HIS A 268 -27.47 6.96 0.97
C HIS A 268 -26.58 5.70 1.07
N ILE A 269 -26.21 5.14 -0.07
CA ILE A 269 -25.34 3.96 -0.20
C ILE A 269 -23.86 4.41 -0.25
N PRO A 270 -22.90 3.63 0.30
CA PRO A 270 -21.48 3.96 0.20
C PRO A 270 -21.05 4.20 -1.25
N PRO A 271 -20.26 5.25 -1.53
CA PRO A 271 -19.68 5.45 -2.86
C PRO A 271 -18.75 4.29 -3.20
N PHE A 272 -18.54 4.05 -4.50
CA PHE A 272 -17.54 3.08 -4.93
C PHE A 272 -16.14 3.67 -4.74
N VAL A 273 -15.32 3.00 -3.92
CA VAL A 273 -13.90 3.35 -3.76
C VAL A 273 -13.08 2.47 -4.71
N PRO A 274 -12.44 3.04 -5.75
CA PRO A 274 -11.59 2.26 -6.64
C PRO A 274 -10.44 1.61 -5.89
N ILE A 275 -10.05 0.41 -6.30
CA ILE A 275 -8.81 -0.20 -5.82
C ILE A 275 -7.67 0.67 -6.33
N VAL A 276 -7.02 1.39 -5.43
CA VAL A 276 -5.78 2.12 -5.73
C VAL A 276 -4.70 1.06 -5.93
N THR A 277 -4.54 0.59 -7.17
CA THR A 277 -3.32 -0.10 -7.55
C THR A 277 -2.23 0.96 -7.49
N ASN A 278 -1.23 0.79 -6.62
CA ASN A 278 -0.03 1.64 -6.57
C ASN A 278 0.62 1.66 -7.97
N LYS A 279 0.17 2.59 -8.82
CA LYS A 279 0.78 2.92 -10.11
C LYS A 279 1.96 3.89 -9.94
N PHE A 280 2.38 4.13 -8.70
CA PHE A 280 3.45 5.06 -8.36
C PHE A 280 4.85 4.59 -8.79
N SER A 281 5.00 3.33 -9.20
CA SER A 281 6.26 2.81 -9.72
C SER A 281 6.10 2.42 -11.18
N LYS A 282 6.78 3.13 -12.10
CA LYS A 282 7.34 2.53 -13.33
C LYS A 282 8.19 3.44 -14.22
N LEU A 283 8.07 4.77 -14.17
CA LEU A 283 8.94 5.61 -14.99
C LEU A 283 10.21 6.00 -14.21
N GLY A 284 11.34 5.39 -14.56
CA GLY A 284 12.67 5.76 -14.06
C GLY A 284 13.12 5.13 -12.74
N ALA A 285 12.28 4.33 -12.07
CA ALA A 285 12.67 3.57 -10.89
C ALA A 285 13.70 2.48 -11.21
N TRP A 286 14.68 2.29 -10.34
CA TRP A 286 15.64 1.20 -10.43
C TRP A 286 14.95 -0.14 -10.22
N LYS A 287 15.23 -1.08 -11.12
CA LYS A 287 14.81 -2.47 -10.93
C LYS A 287 15.58 -3.06 -9.73
N PRO A 288 14.90 -3.63 -8.71
CA PRO A 288 15.60 -4.31 -7.64
C PRO A 288 16.35 -5.53 -8.20
N GLN A 289 17.49 -5.85 -7.59
CA GLN A 289 18.27 -7.03 -7.97
C GLN A 289 17.52 -8.31 -7.60
N THR A 290 17.65 -9.35 -8.41
CA THR A 290 17.07 -10.67 -8.13
C THR A 290 18.11 -11.57 -7.49
N LEU A 291 17.88 -12.01 -6.24
CA LEU A 291 18.74 -12.96 -5.55
C LEU A 291 18.02 -14.29 -5.39
N VAL A 292 18.58 -15.36 -5.97
CA VAL A 292 17.95 -16.69 -5.97
C VAL A 292 18.64 -17.59 -4.96
N GLY A 293 17.85 -18.20 -4.08
CA GLY A 293 18.29 -19.20 -3.11
C GLY A 293 18.58 -20.55 -3.77
N ALA A 294 19.59 -20.59 -4.64
CA ALA A 294 20.05 -21.81 -5.32
C ALA A 294 20.65 -22.82 -4.31
N PRO A 295 20.80 -24.12 -4.65
CA PRO A 295 21.32 -25.14 -3.73
C PRO A 295 22.67 -24.82 -3.07
N LEU A 296 23.50 -23.98 -3.71
CA LEU A 296 24.80 -23.53 -3.20
C LEU A 296 24.75 -22.16 -2.51
N GLN A 297 23.62 -21.47 -2.55
CA GLN A 297 23.42 -20.13 -1.99
C GLN A 297 22.19 -20.14 -1.08
N THR A 298 22.37 -20.65 0.14
CA THR A 298 21.32 -20.68 1.17
C THR A 298 21.48 -19.59 2.23
N ASN A 299 22.57 -18.82 2.16
CA ASN A 299 22.94 -17.82 3.16
C ASN A 299 22.84 -16.42 2.54
N PHE A 300 22.14 -15.54 3.24
CA PHE A 300 21.94 -14.15 2.85
C PHE A 300 22.41 -13.25 3.99
N VAL A 301 23.24 -12.26 3.68
CA VAL A 301 23.73 -11.29 4.65
C VAL A 301 22.89 -10.02 4.54
N LEU A 302 22.33 -9.57 5.65
CA LEU A 302 21.54 -8.36 5.76
C LEU A 302 22.36 -7.25 6.38
N GLN A 303 22.55 -6.18 5.63
CA GLN A 303 23.30 -4.99 6.00
C GLN A 303 22.44 -3.76 5.77
N LEU A 304 22.77 -2.63 6.39
CA LEU A 304 22.01 -1.40 6.16
C LEU A 304 22.60 -0.62 4.99
N GLY A 305 21.77 0.11 4.26
CA GLY A 305 22.25 1.01 3.21
C GLY A 305 21.23 2.09 2.84
N PRO A 306 21.65 3.11 2.08
CA PRO A 306 20.79 4.22 1.70
C PRO A 306 19.64 3.73 0.80
N PRO A 307 18.43 4.28 0.92
CA PRO A 307 17.30 3.87 0.11
C PRO A 307 17.44 4.24 -1.37
N GLY A 308 18.33 5.16 -1.74
CA GLY A 308 18.56 5.54 -3.14
C GLY A 308 17.55 6.56 -3.70
N SER A 309 17.09 7.50 -2.86
CA SER A 309 16.20 8.61 -3.25
C SER A 309 14.91 8.14 -3.98
N GLN A 310 14.44 8.87 -4.99
CA GLN A 310 13.20 8.60 -5.70
C GLN A 310 13.31 7.36 -6.58
N LYS A 311 14.48 7.10 -7.18
CA LYS A 311 14.67 5.95 -8.07
C LYS A 311 14.87 4.63 -7.34
N GLY A 312 15.37 4.65 -6.11
CA GLY A 312 15.65 3.45 -5.32
C GLY A 312 14.40 2.85 -4.66
N TYR A 313 14.46 2.63 -3.35
CA TYR A 313 13.43 1.97 -2.54
C TYR A 313 12.02 2.52 -2.81
N LYS A 314 11.87 3.85 -2.74
CA LYS A 314 10.60 4.52 -2.99
C LYS A 314 10.10 4.25 -4.41
N GLY A 315 11.01 4.27 -5.38
CA GLY A 315 10.72 4.07 -6.79
C GLY A 315 10.15 2.69 -7.11
N TYR A 316 10.67 1.61 -6.54
CA TYR A 316 10.19 0.25 -6.88
C TYR A 316 9.13 -0.30 -5.92
N THR A 317 9.11 0.13 -4.66
CA THR A 317 8.09 -0.28 -3.68
C THR A 317 6.86 0.62 -3.70
N GLY A 318 7.04 1.89 -4.07
CA GLY A 318 6.05 2.94 -3.89
C GLY A 318 5.91 3.41 -2.44
N LEU A 319 6.77 2.96 -1.50
CA LEU A 319 6.68 3.27 -0.06
C LEU A 319 7.71 4.33 0.37
N ASN A 320 7.44 5.06 1.46
CA ASN A 320 8.41 6.01 2.03
C ASN A 320 9.37 5.25 2.97
N PRO A 321 10.66 5.11 2.61
CA PRO A 321 11.61 4.33 3.40
C PRO A 321 12.01 5.04 4.70
N SER A 322 12.56 4.27 5.63
CA SER A 322 13.39 4.80 6.73
C SER A 322 14.72 5.37 6.18
N ASP A 323 15.50 6.04 7.03
CA ASP A 323 16.80 6.63 6.67
C ASP A 323 17.76 5.62 6.02
N LEU A 324 17.72 4.37 6.51
CA LEU A 324 18.42 3.22 5.96
C LEU A 324 17.44 2.08 5.75
N VAL A 325 17.72 1.22 4.78
CA VAL A 325 16.93 0.01 4.46
C VAL A 325 17.83 -1.22 4.44
N TRP A 326 17.22 -2.41 4.53
CA TRP A 326 17.95 -3.66 4.42
C TRP A 326 18.44 -3.89 2.99
N TYR A 327 19.76 -4.02 2.88
CA TYR A 327 20.44 -4.54 1.71
C TYR A 327 20.67 -6.04 1.94
N THR A 328 20.37 -6.84 0.92
CA THR A 328 20.64 -8.28 0.93
C THR A 328 21.85 -8.55 0.06
N ASN A 329 22.90 -9.15 0.64
CA ASN A 329 24.20 -9.34 0.00
C ASN A 329 24.76 -8.03 -0.60
N GLY A 330 24.51 -6.90 0.08
CA GLY A 330 24.92 -5.58 -0.38
C GLY A 330 24.08 -4.99 -1.52
N HIS A 331 22.88 -5.50 -1.80
CA HIS A 331 22.00 -4.97 -2.84
C HIS A 331 20.60 -4.61 -2.34
N LEU A 332 20.00 -3.58 -2.95
CA LEU A 332 18.55 -3.43 -2.99
C LEU A 332 18.00 -4.56 -3.86
N ALA A 333 17.46 -5.59 -3.21
CA ALA A 333 17.11 -6.85 -3.86
C ALA A 333 15.77 -7.41 -3.41
N GLU A 334 15.15 -8.19 -4.28
CA GLU A 334 14.11 -9.15 -3.92
C GLU A 334 14.71 -10.56 -3.92
N VAL A 335 14.28 -11.38 -2.96
CA VAL A 335 14.84 -12.72 -2.73
C VAL A 335 13.85 -13.79 -3.21
N TYR A 336 14.35 -14.82 -3.87
CA TYR A 336 13.55 -15.93 -4.40
C TYR A 336 14.00 -17.22 -3.74
N LEU A 337 13.12 -17.84 -2.97
CA LEU A 337 13.40 -19.03 -2.17
C LEU A 337 12.56 -20.22 -2.65
N LYS A 338 13.11 -21.43 -2.50
CA LYS A 338 12.39 -22.67 -2.78
C LYS A 338 11.80 -23.28 -1.51
N ARG A 339 10.55 -23.75 -1.57
CA ARG A 339 9.92 -24.49 -0.46
C ARG A 339 10.71 -25.74 -0.10
N GLY A 340 10.77 -26.04 1.20
CA GLY A 340 11.47 -27.20 1.76
C GLY A 340 12.97 -27.05 1.92
N ILE A 341 13.56 -25.91 1.51
CA ILE A 341 14.99 -25.61 1.71
C ILE A 341 15.15 -24.67 2.90
N ASN A 342 16.12 -24.96 3.76
CA ASN A 342 16.44 -24.11 4.89
C ASN A 342 17.44 -23.02 4.48
N TYR A 343 17.05 -21.77 4.67
CA TYR A 343 17.84 -20.57 4.39
C TYR A 343 18.23 -19.88 5.68
N THR A 344 19.35 -19.15 5.64
CA THR A 344 19.79 -18.31 6.76
C THR A 344 19.90 -16.86 6.34
N PHE A 345 19.43 -15.97 7.21
CA PHE A 345 19.62 -14.53 7.11
C PHE A 345 20.52 -14.10 8.26
N THR A 346 21.75 -13.69 7.94
CA THR A 346 22.73 -13.18 8.89
C THR A 346 22.56 -11.67 9.01
N LEU A 347 22.19 -11.18 10.20
CA LEU A 347 21.93 -9.77 10.45
C LEU A 347 23.21 -9.06 10.90
N GLU A 348 23.52 -7.97 10.21
CA GLU A 348 24.60 -7.04 10.55
C GLU A 348 24.06 -5.61 10.65
N GLY A 349 22.86 -5.43 11.23
CA GLY A 349 22.18 -4.13 11.34
C GLY A 349 22.37 -3.39 12.65
N GLY A 350 23.23 -3.88 13.54
CA GLY A 350 23.44 -3.30 14.87
C GLY A 350 22.27 -3.50 15.83
N SER A 351 22.43 -2.96 17.04
CA SER A 351 21.59 -3.24 18.21
C SER A 351 20.13 -2.76 18.10
N ASN A 352 19.79 -1.98 17.07
CA ASN A 352 18.46 -1.38 16.89
C ASN A 352 17.62 -2.06 15.79
N ASN A 353 18.23 -2.92 14.97
CA ASN A 353 17.58 -3.45 13.76
C ASN A 353 17.36 -4.97 13.85
N SER A 354 16.17 -5.34 14.31
CA SER A 354 15.62 -6.70 14.22
C SER A 354 15.23 -7.07 12.78
N PHE A 355 15.02 -8.36 12.52
CA PHE A 355 14.47 -8.85 11.25
C PHE A 355 13.43 -9.96 11.47
N TYR A 356 12.39 -10.00 10.67
CA TYR A 356 11.38 -11.05 10.68
C TYR A 356 10.73 -11.21 9.31
N VAL A 357 10.10 -12.37 9.08
CA VAL A 357 9.33 -12.67 7.88
C VAL A 357 7.84 -12.76 8.22
N SER A 358 7.01 -12.07 7.45
CA SER A 358 5.54 -12.03 7.62
C SER A 358 4.79 -11.81 6.31
N ASP A 359 3.46 -11.75 6.38
CA ASP A 359 2.59 -11.30 5.29
C ASP A 359 2.42 -9.77 5.21
N ASP A 360 3.01 -9.01 6.14
CA ASP A 360 2.93 -7.55 6.18
C ASP A 360 4.05 -6.86 5.38
N PRO A 361 3.70 -6.05 4.36
CA PRO A 361 4.69 -5.36 3.54
C PRO A 361 5.36 -4.18 4.24
N PHE A 362 4.77 -3.61 5.29
CA PHE A 362 5.18 -2.32 5.84
C PHE A 362 6.21 -2.41 6.98
N GLY A 363 6.27 -3.52 7.72
CA GLY A 363 7.19 -3.66 8.84
C GLY A 363 6.78 -2.85 10.07
N GLY A 364 7.75 -2.52 10.92
CA GLY A 364 7.52 -1.70 12.11
C GLY A 364 6.63 -2.36 13.15
N LEU A 365 6.65 -3.69 13.25
CA LEU A 365 5.83 -4.49 14.17
C LEU A 365 5.75 -3.90 15.58
N ASN A 366 6.84 -3.39 16.15
CA ASN A 366 6.89 -2.85 17.50
C ASN A 366 6.09 -1.54 17.67
N LYS A 367 5.87 -0.82 16.57
CA LYS A 367 5.14 0.46 16.51
C LYS A 367 3.61 0.29 16.36
N LEU A 368 3.14 -0.95 16.21
CA LEU A 368 1.73 -1.28 16.04
C LEU A 368 1.02 -1.55 17.37
N GLU A 369 -0.27 -1.26 17.40
CA GLU A 369 -1.15 -1.61 18.52
C GLU A 369 -1.43 -3.12 18.58
N THR A 370 -2.00 -3.58 19.69
CA THR A 370 -2.18 -5.03 19.95
C THR A 370 -3.12 -5.70 18.93
N ASP A 371 -4.20 -5.02 18.58
CA ASP A 371 -5.16 -5.45 17.57
C ASP A 371 -4.53 -5.47 16.18
N GLU A 372 -3.76 -4.46 15.81
CA GLU A 372 -3.03 -4.41 14.54
C GLU A 372 -1.99 -5.53 14.43
N LYS A 373 -1.20 -5.76 15.49
CA LYS A 373 -0.25 -6.88 15.58
C LYS A 373 -0.94 -8.23 15.38
N SER A 374 -2.16 -8.40 15.89
CA SER A 374 -2.91 -9.65 15.77
C SER A 374 -3.35 -9.98 14.35
N GLN A 375 -3.35 -9.00 13.44
CA GLN A 375 -3.69 -9.20 12.03
C GLN A 375 -2.49 -9.62 11.18
N ILE A 376 -1.27 -9.49 11.70
CA ILE A 376 -0.05 -9.85 10.98
C ILE A 376 0.24 -11.33 11.25
N LYS A 377 0.32 -12.11 10.17
CA LYS A 377 0.77 -13.49 10.24
C LYS A 377 2.29 -13.50 10.21
N LEU A 378 2.88 -13.68 11.38
CA LEU A 378 4.31 -13.97 11.49
C LEU A 378 4.60 -15.37 10.92
N ILE A 379 5.53 -15.42 9.97
CA ILE A 379 5.96 -16.64 9.29
C ILE A 379 7.27 -17.15 9.89
N SER A 380 8.09 -16.22 10.41
CA SER A 380 9.25 -16.53 11.24
C SER A 380 9.10 -15.97 12.65
N LYS A 381 10.01 -16.37 13.55
CA LYS A 381 10.24 -15.62 14.79
C LYS A 381 10.87 -14.27 14.46
N VAL A 382 10.65 -13.28 15.33
CA VAL A 382 11.39 -12.02 15.27
C VAL A 382 12.81 -12.29 15.74
N GLN A 383 13.77 -12.09 14.84
CA GLN A 383 15.19 -12.21 15.16
C GLN A 383 15.66 -10.92 15.83
N PHE A 384 16.17 -11.07 17.05
CA PHE A 384 16.72 -9.96 17.80
C PHE A 384 17.99 -9.42 17.14
N PRO A 385 18.23 -8.11 17.23
CA PRO A 385 19.45 -7.47 16.73
C PRO A 385 20.70 -8.02 17.43
N SER A 386 21.85 -7.78 16.83
CA SER A 386 23.17 -8.02 17.44
C SER A 386 24.00 -6.74 17.46
N ASP A 387 25.11 -6.74 18.18
CA ASP A 387 25.99 -5.56 18.25
C ASP A 387 26.83 -5.35 16.98
N LYS A 388 26.81 -6.30 16.04
CA LYS A 388 27.52 -6.19 14.76
C LYS A 388 26.74 -5.28 13.82
N LEU A 389 27.36 -4.20 13.38
CA LEU A 389 26.76 -3.20 12.50
C LEU A 389 27.63 -3.04 11.25
N CYS A 390 27.04 -3.22 10.08
CA CYS A 390 27.64 -2.93 8.79
C CYS A 390 26.66 -2.10 7.95
N VAL A 391 27.14 -0.96 7.47
CA VAL A 391 26.38 0.05 6.74
C VAL A 391 27.10 0.38 5.44
N TRP A 392 26.33 0.43 4.36
CA TRP A 392 26.73 1.00 3.09
C TRP A 392 26.60 2.50 3.13
N GLU A 393 27.68 3.20 2.86
CA GLU A 393 27.72 4.66 2.84
C GLU A 393 28.08 5.14 1.43
N SER A 394 27.54 6.30 1.05
CA SER A 394 27.85 6.96 -0.22
C SER A 394 28.33 8.37 0.07
N ASP A 395 29.37 8.80 -0.63
CA ASP A 395 29.73 10.21 -0.71
C ASP A 395 28.90 10.96 -1.78
N ALA A 396 28.08 10.25 -2.55
CA ALA A 396 27.25 10.85 -3.59
C ALA A 396 26.09 11.64 -2.97
N THR A 397 25.99 12.92 -3.32
CA THR A 397 24.95 13.83 -2.80
C THR A 397 23.59 13.64 -3.47
N ASP A 398 23.53 13.01 -4.64
CA ASP A 398 22.31 12.80 -5.40
C ASP A 398 22.31 11.42 -6.09
N PRO A 399 21.66 10.41 -5.47
CA PRO A 399 21.50 9.09 -6.06
C PRO A 399 20.69 9.08 -7.36
N ASP A 400 19.77 10.03 -7.60
CA ASP A 400 18.86 9.97 -8.75
C ASP A 400 19.59 10.24 -10.09
N LYS A 401 20.85 10.68 -10.06
CA LYS A 401 21.73 10.83 -11.23
C LYS A 401 22.10 9.50 -11.89
N TYR A 402 22.04 8.38 -11.18
CA TYR A 402 22.41 7.08 -11.72
C TYR A 402 21.22 6.41 -12.42
N GLU A 403 21.49 5.72 -13.54
CA GLU A 403 20.44 5.07 -14.32
C GLU A 403 19.96 3.79 -13.63
N THR A 404 20.88 3.09 -12.97
CA THR A 404 20.59 1.83 -12.26
C THR A 404 21.19 1.82 -10.86
N PHE A 405 20.59 1.00 -9.98
CA PHE A 405 21.16 0.74 -8.67
C PHE A 405 22.59 0.16 -8.77
N SER A 406 22.88 -0.65 -9.78
CA SER A 406 24.22 -1.21 -9.99
C SER A 406 25.29 -0.15 -10.25
N GLU A 407 24.95 0.98 -10.87
CA GLU A 407 25.87 2.10 -11.05
C GLU A 407 26.05 2.88 -9.75
N PHE A 408 24.94 3.22 -9.08
CA PHE A 408 24.97 3.90 -7.79
C PHE A 408 25.78 3.10 -6.75
N ARG A 409 25.57 1.78 -6.70
CA ARG A 409 26.26 0.88 -5.78
C ARG A 409 27.77 0.88 -5.93
N LYS A 410 28.33 1.17 -7.12
CA LYS A 410 29.79 1.30 -7.31
C LYS A 410 30.39 2.47 -6.52
N THR A 411 29.57 3.43 -6.10
CA THR A 411 29.97 4.55 -5.27
C THR A 411 29.85 4.27 -3.78
N LEU A 412 29.23 3.14 -3.41
CA LEU A 412 29.04 2.76 -2.02
C LEU A 412 30.28 2.09 -1.46
N HIS A 413 30.61 2.42 -0.22
CA HIS A 413 31.65 1.75 0.55
C HIS A 413 31.04 1.18 1.84
N MET A 414 31.59 0.04 2.29
CA MET A 414 31.13 -0.62 3.50
C MET A 414 31.88 -0.08 4.71
N TRP A 415 31.13 0.40 5.70
CA TRP A 415 31.63 0.71 7.03
C TRP A 415 31.06 -0.30 8.03
N CYS A 416 31.88 -0.81 8.95
CA CYS A 416 31.42 -1.73 9.99
C CYS A 416 31.96 -1.38 11.37
N GLN A 417 31.08 -1.42 12.36
CA GLN A 417 31.37 -1.30 13.79
C GLN A 417 31.24 -2.67 14.47
N ASN A 418 32.05 -2.89 15.53
CA ASN A 418 32.09 -4.14 16.30
C ASN A 418 32.31 -5.38 15.42
N LYS A 419 33.34 -5.34 14.57
CA LYS A 419 33.61 -6.40 13.56
C LYS A 419 33.73 -7.81 14.16
N GLU A 420 34.20 -7.92 15.40
CA GLU A 420 34.38 -9.18 16.13
C GLU A 420 33.10 -9.69 16.80
N ALA A 421 32.05 -8.87 16.87
CA ALA A 421 30.77 -9.28 17.44
C ALA A 421 30.09 -10.35 16.59
N GLN A 422 29.39 -11.28 17.24
CA GLN A 422 28.63 -12.31 16.54
C GLN A 422 27.36 -11.71 15.92
N SER A 423 27.15 -11.98 14.63
CA SER A 423 25.91 -11.67 13.94
C SER A 423 24.76 -12.53 14.47
N SER A 424 23.58 -11.95 14.60
CA SER A 424 22.38 -12.76 14.83
C SER A 424 21.93 -13.42 13.52
N VAL A 425 21.34 -14.62 13.60
CA VAL A 425 20.97 -15.41 12.43
C VAL A 425 19.54 -15.87 12.54
N LEU A 426 18.72 -15.52 11.54
CA LEU A 426 17.38 -16.07 11.38
C LEU A 426 17.46 -17.29 10.44
N SER A 427 17.05 -18.46 10.92
CA SER A 427 16.82 -19.63 10.07
C SER A 427 15.38 -19.62 9.57
N PHE A 428 15.19 -19.78 8.26
CA PHE A 428 13.88 -19.75 7.61
C PHE A 428 13.76 -20.90 6.60
N THR A 429 12.77 -21.78 6.81
CA THR A 429 12.43 -22.87 5.89
C THR A 429 10.99 -22.66 5.39
N PRO A 430 10.78 -22.10 4.20
CA PRO A 430 9.44 -21.98 3.63
C PRO A 430 8.82 -23.37 3.45
N ASP A 431 7.59 -23.56 3.90
CA ASP A 431 6.84 -24.81 3.79
C ASP A 431 5.65 -24.69 2.84
N LYS A 432 4.87 -25.77 2.71
CA LYS A 432 3.66 -25.80 1.88
C LYS A 432 2.57 -24.79 2.29
N ASN A 433 2.62 -24.27 3.52
CA ASN A 433 1.66 -23.31 4.05
C ASN A 433 2.16 -21.86 3.96
N THR A 434 3.40 -21.69 3.52
CA THR A 434 4.02 -20.38 3.32
C THR A 434 3.48 -19.79 2.02
N PRO A 435 2.87 -18.58 2.06
CA PRO A 435 2.38 -17.90 0.85
C PRO A 435 3.48 -17.72 -0.20
N ASP A 436 3.09 -17.61 -1.47
CA ASP A 436 4.04 -17.39 -2.59
C ASP A 436 4.79 -16.06 -2.48
N LEU A 437 4.24 -15.08 -1.74
CA LEU A 437 4.86 -13.81 -1.47
C LEU A 437 4.79 -13.51 0.02
N VAL A 438 5.96 -13.26 0.60
CA VAL A 438 6.14 -12.85 2.00
C VAL A 438 7.13 -11.69 2.06
N TYR A 439 7.25 -11.03 3.20
CA TYR A 439 8.06 -9.83 3.36
C TYR A 439 9.03 -9.99 4.51
N GLY A 440 10.31 -9.73 4.26
CA GLY A 440 11.35 -9.66 5.27
C GLY A 440 11.51 -8.21 5.73
N ASN A 441 11.16 -7.88 6.97
CA ASN A 441 11.06 -6.50 7.47
C ASN A 441 11.74 -6.30 8.84
N SER A 442 11.93 -5.03 9.22
CA SER A 442 12.37 -4.65 10.56
C SER A 442 11.18 -4.55 11.52
N ALA A 443 11.28 -5.10 12.73
CA ALA A 443 10.24 -4.90 13.75
C ALA A 443 10.29 -3.49 14.33
N SER A 444 11.45 -2.83 14.32
CA SER A 444 11.63 -1.49 14.89
C SER A 444 11.24 -0.37 13.94
N ASN A 445 11.26 -0.59 12.63
CA ASN A 445 11.13 0.47 11.63
C ASN A 445 10.23 0.05 10.47
N TYR A 446 9.46 1.01 9.96
CA TYR A 446 8.62 0.83 8.78
C TYR A 446 9.47 0.89 7.51
N ASN A 447 9.01 0.21 6.46
CA ASN A 447 9.48 0.34 5.07
C ASN A 447 11.01 0.18 4.94
N MET A 448 11.57 -0.80 5.65
CA MET A 448 13.00 -1.15 5.59
C MET A 448 13.28 -2.46 4.89
N GLY A 449 12.25 -3.24 4.60
CA GLY A 449 12.38 -4.63 4.15
C GLY A 449 12.30 -4.84 2.65
N PHE A 450 12.21 -6.10 2.26
CA PHE A 450 12.14 -6.52 0.86
C PHE A 450 11.18 -7.69 0.68
N LYS A 451 10.79 -7.94 -0.57
CA LYS A 451 9.95 -9.08 -0.94
C LYS A 451 10.76 -10.36 -0.98
N ILE A 452 10.15 -11.42 -0.48
CA ILE A 452 10.63 -12.79 -0.58
C ILE A 452 9.57 -13.58 -1.35
N HIS A 453 9.93 -14.00 -2.55
CA HIS A 453 9.10 -14.85 -3.40
C HIS A 453 9.39 -16.31 -3.07
N VAL A 454 8.36 -17.06 -2.72
CA VAL A 454 8.45 -18.46 -2.32
C VAL A 454 7.89 -19.32 -3.44
N LEU A 455 8.74 -20.17 -4.01
CA LEU A 455 8.44 -20.96 -5.18
C LEU A 455 8.54 -22.45 -4.89
N ASP A 456 7.76 -23.25 -5.61
CA ASP A 456 7.92 -24.72 -5.60
C ASP A 456 9.13 -25.14 -6.44
N GLU A 457 9.34 -24.48 -7.58
CA GLU A 457 10.47 -24.67 -8.48
C GLU A 457 10.94 -23.35 -9.09
N PHE A 458 12.24 -23.23 -9.35
CA PHE A 458 12.79 -22.10 -10.08
C PHE A 458 12.58 -22.30 -11.58
N SER A 459 11.99 -21.31 -12.27
CA SER A 459 11.90 -21.33 -13.74
C SER A 459 13.29 -21.16 -14.36
N SER A 460 13.51 -21.72 -15.55
CA SER A 460 14.76 -21.54 -16.30
C SER A 460 15.07 -20.08 -16.66
N GLU A 461 14.06 -19.20 -16.64
CA GLU A 461 14.20 -17.76 -16.91
C GLU A 461 14.58 -16.95 -15.66
N LEU A 462 14.52 -17.54 -14.46
CA LEU A 462 14.86 -16.84 -13.22
C LEU A 462 16.37 -16.91 -13.00
N GLU A 463 17.09 -15.97 -13.62
CA GLU A 463 18.51 -15.80 -13.35
C GLU A 463 18.73 -14.86 -12.16
N SER A 464 19.54 -15.32 -11.20
CA SER A 464 20.12 -14.43 -10.20
C SER A 464 20.87 -13.32 -10.92
N SER A 465 20.64 -12.06 -10.53
CA SER A 465 21.36 -10.91 -11.10
C SER A 465 22.85 -10.92 -10.76
N TYR A 466 23.29 -11.90 -9.96
CA TYR A 466 24.66 -12.06 -9.49
C TYR A 466 25.15 -13.51 -9.62
N LYS A 467 26.38 -13.67 -10.13
CA LYS A 467 27.10 -14.94 -10.37
C LYS A 467 28.53 -14.93 -9.78
N GLU A 468 28.89 -14.08 -8.82
CA GLU A 468 30.24 -14.21 -8.23
C GLU A 468 30.30 -15.45 -7.33
N ALA A 469 31.40 -16.19 -7.48
CA ALA A 469 31.68 -17.41 -6.75
C ALA A 469 31.78 -17.13 -5.24
N VAL A 470 31.35 -18.13 -4.47
CA VAL A 470 31.26 -18.18 -3.00
C VAL A 470 32.58 -17.87 -2.27
N ASP A 471 33.70 -17.69 -2.97
CA ASP A 471 35.02 -17.45 -2.37
C ASP A 471 35.31 -15.97 -2.03
N ASP A 472 34.49 -15.01 -2.47
CA ASP A 472 34.79 -13.57 -2.34
C ASP A 472 34.06 -12.86 -1.18
N ALA A 473 33.23 -13.55 -0.39
CA ALA A 473 32.62 -12.98 0.81
C ALA A 473 33.69 -12.52 1.84
N ASP A 474 34.80 -13.26 1.93
CA ASP A 474 35.97 -12.90 2.76
C ASP A 474 36.93 -11.90 2.06
N ALA A 475 36.88 -11.78 0.74
CA ALA A 475 37.63 -10.76 0.00
C ALA A 475 36.96 -9.38 0.09
N TRP A 476 35.69 -9.35 0.46
CA TRP A 476 34.89 -8.13 0.53
C TRP A 476 35.05 -7.34 1.83
N THR A 477 35.22 -8.05 2.95
CA THR A 477 35.66 -7.48 4.22
C THR A 477 37.09 -6.93 4.18
N ASN A 478 37.91 -7.37 3.22
CA ASN A 478 39.33 -6.99 3.10
C ASN A 478 39.63 -5.92 2.05
N ARG A 479 38.74 -5.64 1.09
CA ARG A 479 39.00 -4.68 -0.02
C ARG A 479 39.01 -3.20 0.40
N THR A 480 38.58 -2.85 1.61
CA THR A 480 38.66 -1.48 2.16
C THR A 480 39.94 -1.20 2.98
N ASN A 481 40.83 -2.18 3.17
CA ASN A 481 42.07 -1.99 3.93
C ASN A 481 43.27 -1.45 3.12
N SER A 482 43.12 -1.16 1.81
CA SER A 482 44.25 -0.77 0.95
C SER A 482 44.33 0.70 0.53
N MET A 483 43.40 1.58 0.95
CA MET A 483 43.48 3.03 0.66
C MET A 483 43.70 3.92 1.89
N ALA A 484 43.95 3.33 3.06
CA ALA A 484 44.33 4.06 4.28
C ALA A 484 45.84 4.03 4.59
N SER A 485 46.69 3.54 3.67
CA SER A 485 48.14 3.38 3.89
C SER A 485 49.03 4.16 2.90
N PHE A 486 48.49 5.16 2.19
CA PHE A 486 49.28 6.10 1.38
C PHE A 486 48.82 7.55 1.54
N SER A 487 48.84 8.07 2.77
CA SER A 487 48.90 9.54 2.98
C SER A 487 49.45 10.00 4.34
N CYS A 488 49.80 9.11 5.27
CA CYS A 488 50.17 9.50 6.64
C CYS A 488 51.67 9.30 6.98
N SER A 489 52.59 9.62 6.06
CA SER A 489 54.04 9.54 6.36
C SER A 489 54.90 10.67 5.81
N VAL A 490 54.34 11.80 5.39
CA VAL A 490 55.13 12.97 4.94
C VAL A 490 54.82 14.26 5.72
N PHE A 491 54.16 14.17 6.88
CA PHE A 491 53.81 15.36 7.69
C PHE A 491 54.17 15.30 9.18
N MET A 492 55.21 14.55 9.55
CA MET A 492 55.75 14.55 10.93
C MET A 492 57.28 14.49 10.91
N LEU A 493 57.95 15.50 10.31
CA LEU A 493 59.40 15.67 10.49
C LEU A 493 59.93 17.06 10.11
N VAL A 494 59.29 18.16 10.53
CA VAL A 494 59.97 19.45 10.74
C VAL A 494 59.22 20.21 11.84
N ILE A 495 59.96 20.95 12.68
CA ILE A 495 59.52 21.80 13.80
C ILE A 495 59.62 21.11 15.18
N SER A 496 60.85 20.80 15.59
CA SER A 496 61.30 21.15 16.93
C SER A 496 62.80 21.47 16.91
N GLN A 497 63.13 22.77 16.87
CA GLN A 497 64.33 23.40 17.43
C GLN A 497 64.48 24.79 16.79
N ALA A 498 64.35 25.84 17.61
CA ALA A 498 65.20 27.04 17.61
C ALA A 498 64.49 28.23 18.27
N TRP A 499 64.42 28.29 19.60
CA TRP A 499 64.29 29.57 20.33
C TRP A 499 65.08 29.48 21.65
N VAL A 500 66.39 29.75 21.57
CA VAL A 500 67.22 30.27 22.67
C VAL A 500 68.26 31.20 22.03
N TYR A 501 68.39 32.42 22.59
CA TYR A 501 69.31 33.53 22.27
C TYR A 501 68.92 34.50 21.14
N LEU A 502 68.12 35.54 21.46
CA LEU A 502 68.61 36.91 21.74
C LEU A 502 67.48 37.76 22.34
#